data_AF-A0A221USC6-F1
#
_entry.id   AF-A0A221USC6-F1
#
_cell.length_a   1.000
_cell.length_b   1.000
_cell.length_c   1.000
_cell.angle_alpha   90.00
_cell.angle_beta   90.00
_cell.angle_gamma   90.00
#
_symmetry.space_group_name_H-M   'P 1'
#
loop_
_entity.id
_entity.type
_entity.pdbx_description
1 polymer ?
#
loop_
_entity_poly.entity_id
_entity_poly.type
_entity_poly.pdbx_seq_one_letter_code
_entity_poly.pdbx_strand_id
1 'polypeptide(L)' 'MPIPDLHNGECEVRIVMDWSSVEIFINRGQYVMTCRIFPNEFYRTLLISNPGEMELKLKEFSISPIKSIW' A
#
# COMPACT_ATOMS: atom_id res chain seq x y z
N MET A 1 8.00 -15.38 2.64
CA MET A 1 8.11 -16.08 1.34
C MET A 1 8.65 -15.08 0.33
N PRO A 2 9.68 -15.42 -0.48
CA PRO A 2 10.04 -14.59 -1.62
C PRO A 2 8.85 -14.53 -2.58
N ILE A 3 8.52 -13.35 -3.10
CA ILE A 3 7.52 -13.19 -4.16
C ILE A 3 8.22 -13.58 -5.47
N PRO A 4 7.84 -14.70 -6.13
CA PRO A 4 8.44 -15.09 -7.40
C PRO A 4 8.28 -13.95 -8.42
N ASP A 5 9.20 -13.80 -9.37
CA ASP A 5 9.09 -12.83 -10.47
C ASP A 5 8.91 -11.34 -10.08
N LEU A 6 9.25 -10.95 -8.85
CA LEU A 6 9.44 -9.55 -8.51
C LEU A 6 10.83 -9.13 -9.02
N HIS A 7 10.86 -8.30 -10.06
CA HIS A 7 12.12 -7.79 -10.62
C HIS A 7 12.98 -7.14 -9.51
N ASN A 8 14.31 -7.33 -9.55
CA ASN A 8 15.28 -6.72 -8.61
C ASN A 8 15.41 -5.19 -8.73
N GLY A 9 14.41 -4.53 -9.30
CA GLY A 9 14.37 -3.08 -9.52
C GLY A 9 13.36 -2.40 -8.62
N GLU A 10 12.71 -1.38 -9.17
CA GLU A 10 11.71 -0.59 -8.44
C GLU A 10 10.43 -1.38 -8.24
N CYS A 11 9.89 -1.32 -7.03
CA CYS A 11 8.61 -1.92 -6.69
C CYS A 11 7.57 -0.80 -6.58
N GLU A 12 6.56 -0.83 -7.45
CA GLU A 12 5.41 0.04 -7.33
C GLU A 12 4.40 -0.57 -6.37
N VAL A 13 3.95 0.22 -5.40
CA VAL A 13 2.93 -0.18 -4.42
C VAL A 13 1.81 0.83 -4.43
N ARG A 14 0.61 0.38 -4.77
CA ARG A 14 -0.61 1.17 -4.64
C ARG A 14 -1.49 0.58 -3.56
N ILE A 15 -1.85 1.44 -2.60
CA ILE A 15 -2.75 1.08 -1.49
C ILE A 15 -4.05 1.83 -1.69
N VAL A 16 -5.16 1.09 -1.69
CA VAL A 16 -6.52 1.64 -1.64
C VAL A 16 -7.12 1.27 -0.30
N MET A 17 -7.68 2.27 0.39
CA MET A 17 -8.27 2.09 1.71
C MET A 17 -9.68 2.66 1.68
N ASP A 18 -10.62 1.86 2.18
CA ASP A 18 -11.99 2.25 2.44
C ASP A 18 -12.32 1.99 3.92
N TRP A 19 -13.54 2.28 4.35
CA TRP A 19 -13.97 2.24 5.75
C TRP A 19 -13.76 0.87 6.41
N SER A 20 -13.81 -0.21 5.62
CA SER A 20 -13.69 -1.59 6.13
C SER A 20 -12.80 -2.49 5.26
N SER A 21 -12.01 -1.93 4.36
CA SER A 21 -11.09 -2.71 3.53
C SER A 21 -9.78 -1.98 3.24
N VAL A 22 -8.77 -2.80 2.98
CA VAL A 22 -7.51 -2.36 2.39
C VAL A 22 -7.19 -3.29 1.23
N GLU A 23 -6.91 -2.71 0.07
CA GLU A 23 -6.37 -3.41 -1.07
C GLU A 23 -4.96 -2.91 -1.39
N ILE A 24 -4.05 -3.84 -1.63
CA ILE A 24 -2.66 -3.57 -2.00
C ILE A 24 -2.42 -4.17 -3.37
N PHE A 25 -1.97 -3.33 -4.30
CA PHE A 25 -1.57 -3.70 -5.64
C PHE A 25 -0.06 -3.50 -5.75
N ILE A 26 0.64 -4.52 -6.20
CA ILE A 26 2.09 -4.48 -6.46
C ILE A 26 2.32 -4.59 -7.95
N ASN A 27 3.22 -3.77 -8.49
CA ASN A 27 3.63 -3.76 -9.89
C ASN A 27 2.43 -3.80 -10.86
N ARG A 28 1.61 -2.75 -10.83
CA ARG A 28 0.44 -2.59 -11.72
C ARG A 28 -0.56 -3.74 -11.62
N GLY A 29 -0.66 -4.37 -10.44
CA GLY A 29 -1.59 -5.46 -10.16
C GLY A 29 -1.08 -6.85 -10.52
N GLN A 30 0.22 -7.02 -10.79
CA GLN A 30 0.85 -8.35 -10.90
C GLN A 30 0.58 -9.19 -9.65
N TYR A 31 0.60 -8.53 -8.48
CA TYR A 31 0.15 -9.12 -7.23
C TYR A 31 -0.90 -8.25 -6.58
N VAL A 32 -1.92 -8.89 -6.02
CA VAL A 32 -3.01 -8.22 -5.32
C VAL A 32 -3.27 -8.92 -3.99
N MET A 33 -3.40 -8.11 -2.94
CA MET A 33 -3.86 -8.55 -1.64
C MET A 33 -5.06 -7.71 -1.23
N THR A 34 -6.13 -8.37 -0.79
CA THR A 34 -7.31 -7.73 -0.23
C THR A 34 -7.50 -8.21 1.20
N CYS A 35 -7.68 -7.26 2.12
CA CYS A 35 -7.94 -7.55 3.53
C CYS A 35 -9.15 -6.75 4.01
N ARG A 36 -9.99 -7.40 4.82
CA ARG A 36 -11.09 -6.74 5.52
C ARG A 36 -10.62 -6.30 6.89
N ILE A 37 -10.96 -5.07 7.26
CA ILE A 37 -10.67 -4.50 8.57
C ILE A 37 -11.94 -3.92 9.19
N PHE A 38 -11.99 -3.90 10.52
CA PHE A 38 -13.14 -3.38 11.28
C PHE A 38 -12.65 -2.37 12.32
N PRO A 39 -12.28 -1.15 11.88
CA PRO A 39 -11.81 -0.12 12.79
C PRO A 39 -12.94 0.42 13.66
N ASN A 40 -12.63 0.72 14.93
CA ASN A 40 -13.58 1.38 15.83
C ASN A 40 -13.62 2.91 15.65
N GLU A 41 -12.67 3.48 14.90
CA GLU A 41 -12.55 4.91 14.63
C GLU A 41 -11.86 5.18 13.28
N PHE A 42 -11.96 6.40 12.78
CA PHE A 42 -11.33 6.78 11.50
C PHE A 42 -9.80 6.83 11.60
N TYR A 43 -9.11 6.19 10.66
CA TYR A 43 -7.67 6.38 10.48
C TYR A 43 -7.36 7.78 9.98
N ARG A 44 -6.42 8.47 10.65
CA ARG A 44 -6.01 9.85 10.32
C ARG A 44 -4.53 9.99 10.01
N THR A 45 -3.75 8.94 10.23
CA THR A 45 -2.30 8.98 10.20
C THR A 45 -1.76 7.86 9.33
N LEU A 46 -0.92 8.22 8.35
CA LEU A 46 -0.09 7.29 7.61
C LEU A 46 1.34 7.41 8.13
N LEU A 47 1.90 6.31 8.64
CA LEU A 47 3.28 6.22 9.09
C LEU A 47 4.05 5.30 8.15
N ILE A 48 5.10 5.81 7.52
CA ILE A 48 6.07 5.01 6.77
C ILE A 48 7.32 4.90 7.63
N SER A 49 7.72 3.67 7.94
CA SER A 49 8.92 3.39 8.74
C SER A 49 9.78 2.35 8.03
N ASN A 50 11.09 2.58 8.05
CA ASN A 50 12.09 1.63 7.59
C ASN A 50 12.95 1.22 8.80
N PRO A 51 12.68 0.07 9.43
CA PRO A 51 13.44 -0.39 10.59
C PRO A 51 14.80 -1.00 10.21
N GLY A 52 15.10 -1.17 8.92
CA GLY A 52 16.36 -1.74 8.46
C GLY A 52 17.51 -0.73 8.42
N GLU A 53 18.74 -1.24 8.32
CA GLU A 53 19.96 -0.42 8.19
C GLU A 53 20.17 0.11 6.76
N MET A 54 19.58 -0.54 5.76
CA MET A 54 19.67 -0.13 4.37
C MET A 54 18.76 1.08 4.10
N GLU A 55 19.28 2.05 3.34
CA GLU A 55 18.52 3.22 2.90
C GLU A 55 17.33 2.82 2.01
N LEU A 56 16.13 3.26 2.37
CA LEU A 56 14.93 3.14 1.55
C LEU A 56 14.76 4.40 0.71
N LYS A 57 14.79 4.27 -0.62
CA LYS A 57 14.53 5.38 -1.55
C LYS A 57 13.11 5.30 -2.09
N LEU A 58 12.29 6.29 -1.75
CA LEU A 58 10.96 6.49 -2.33
C LEU A 58 11.09 7.50 -3.47
N LYS A 59 11.00 7.03 -4.73
CA LYS A 59 11.10 7.94 -5.89
C LYS A 59 9.84 8.78 -6.08
N GLU A 60 8.68 8.14 -5.97
CA GLU A 60 7.39 8.78 -6.18
C GLU A 60 6.46 8.42 -5.03
N PHE A 61 5.86 9.44 -4.42
CA PHE A 61 4.91 9.27 -3.33
C PHE A 61 3.76 10.26 -3.51
N SER A 62 2.53 9.76 -3.45
CA SER A 62 1.33 10.59 -3.51
C SER A 62 0.22 9.98 -2.66
N ILE A 63 -0.65 10.84 -2.16
CA ILE A 63 -1.88 10.47 -1.45
C ILE A 63 -3.02 11.23 -2.11
N SER A 64 -4.09 10.53 -2.47
CA SER A 64 -5.26 11.12 -3.11
C SER A 64 -6.53 10.75 -2.34
N PRO A 65 -7.37 11.74 -1.95
CA PRO A 65 -8.66 11.44 -1.35
C PRO A 65 -9.59 10.79 -2.39
N ILE A 66 -10.34 9.78 -1.96
CA ILE A 66 -11.34 9.10 -2.78
C ILE A 66 -12.71 9.65 -2.42
N LYS A 67 -13.50 10.03 -3.44
CA LYS A 67 -14.87 10.50 -3.25
C LYS A 67 -15.83 9.31 -3.10
N SER A 68 -16.91 9.53 -2.37
CA SER A 68 -18.06 8.62 -2.38
C SER A 68 -18.54 8.38 -3.81
N ILE A 69 -18.94 7.15 -4.10
CA ILE A 69 -19.63 6.76 -5.33
C ILE A 69 -21.16 6.63 -5.13
N TRP A 70 -21.63 6.86 -3.91
CA TRP A 70 -23.04 7.03 -3.54
C TRP A 70 -23.42 8.51 -3.54
#